data_AF-A0A7W8JD58-F1
#
_entry.id   AF-A0A7W8JD58-F1
#
_cell.length_a   1.000
_cell.length_b   1.000
_cell.length_c   1.000
_cell.angle_alpha   90.00
_cell.angle_beta   90.00
_cell.angle_gamma   90.00
#
_symmetry.space_group_name_H-M   'P 1'
#
loop_
_entity.id
_entity.type
_entity.pdbx_description
1 polymer ?
#
loop_
_entity_poly.entity_id
_entity_poly.type
_entity_poly.pdbx_seq_one_letter_code
_entity_poly.pdbx_strand_id
1 'polypeptide(L)' 'MLMNQSQLLSSWPNLEKWPECDEGIELTRSFLKAVRECVNTLGKRRTSGRRAELLWTYNAMVQHSDSCKKCNEN' A
#
# COMPACT_ATOMS: atom_id res chain seq x y z
N MET A 1 12.64 -11.04 11.12
CA MET A 1 12.74 -9.57 11.10
C MET A 1 11.33 -9.01 11.05
N LEU A 2 10.92 -8.20 12.03
CA LEU A 2 9.62 -7.51 12.00
C LEU A 2 9.84 -6.15 11.36
N MET A 3 9.24 -5.93 10.20
CA MET A 3 9.31 -4.62 9.55
C MET A 3 8.27 -3.71 10.21
N ASN A 4 8.71 -2.55 10.70
CA ASN A 4 7.81 -1.52 11.20
C ASN A 4 7.40 -0.56 10.07
N GLN A 5 6.33 0.20 10.28
CA GLN A 5 5.75 1.07 9.25
C GLN A 5 6.72 2.18 8.81
N SER A 6 7.51 2.73 9.74
CA SER A 6 8.51 3.76 9.44
C SER A 6 9.64 3.25 8.55
N GLN A 7 10.07 1.99 8.73
CA GLN A 7 11.06 1.32 7.88
C GLN A 7 10.52 1.06 6.47
N LEU A 8 9.25 0.67 6.36
CA LEU A 8 8.60 0.48 5.07
C LEU A 8 8.47 1.81 4.29
N LEU A 9 8.07 2.88 4.98
CA LEU A 9 7.95 4.22 4.40
C LEU A 9 9.30 4.77 3.95
N SER A 10 10.35 4.56 4.74
CA SER A 10 11.71 4.99 4.39
C SER A 10 12.36 4.16 3.28
N SER A 11 11.90 2.92 3.04
CA SER A 11 12.28 2.14 1.85
C SER A 11 11.54 2.55 0.56
N TRP A 12 10.68 3.57 0.61
CA TRP A 12 9.89 4.04 -0.54
C TRP A 12 10.33 5.45 -1.01
N PRO A 13 11.55 5.61 -1.54
CA PRO A 13 12.19 6.92 -1.68
C PRO A 13 11.61 7.84 -2.77
N ASN A 14 10.71 7.39 -3.64
CA ASN A 14 10.17 8.21 -4.73
C ASN A 14 8.67 8.01 -4.91
N LEU A 15 7.88 8.73 -4.13
CA LEU A 15 6.48 9.01 -4.46
C LEU A 15 6.40 10.50 -4.84
N GLU A 16 6.84 10.85 -6.04
CA GLU A 16 6.58 12.19 -6.60
C GLU A 16 5.08 12.47 -6.81
N LYS A 17 4.21 11.50 -6.51
CA LYS A 17 2.76 11.66 -6.47
C LYS A 17 2.18 10.85 -5.31
N TRP A 18 2.27 11.39 -4.10
CA TRP A 18 1.32 10.97 -3.06
C TRP A 18 -0.08 11.39 -3.52
N PRO A 19 -1.12 10.56 -3.31
CA PRO A 19 -2.48 11.00 -3.57
C PRO A 19 -2.77 12.26 -2.76
N GLU A 20 -3.24 13.32 -3.41
CA GLU A 20 -3.53 14.60 -2.74
C GLU A 20 -4.87 14.60 -2.00
N CYS A 21 -5.72 13.59 -2.22
CA CYS A 21 -7.00 13.47 -1.53
C CYS A 21 -6.95 12.49 -0.35
N ASP A 22 -7.80 12.75 0.65
CA ASP A 22 -7.89 11.95 1.88
C ASP A 22 -8.17 10.46 1.59
N GLU A 23 -9.00 10.15 0.60
CA GLU A 23 -9.32 8.78 0.22
C GLU A 23 -8.09 8.03 -0.32
N GLY A 24 -7.32 8.66 -1.19
CA GLY A 24 -6.08 8.09 -1.71
C GLY A 24 -5.02 7.90 -0.62
N ILE A 25 -4.95 8.80 0.36
CA ILE A 25 -4.09 8.66 1.54
C ILE A 25 -4.48 7.43 2.36
N GLU A 26 -5.78 7.21 2.60
CA GLU A 26 -6.28 6.04 3.34
C GLU A 26 -6.04 4.72 2.59
N LEU A 27 -6.20 4.72 1.26
CA LEU A 27 -5.86 3.56 0.42
C LEU A 27 -4.36 3.24 0.46
N THR A 28 -3.52 4.27 0.41
CA THR A 28 -2.06 4.13 0.52
C THR A 28 -1.68 3.57 1.89
N ARG A 29 -2.27 4.07 2.98
CA ARG A 29 -2.07 3.53 4.34
C ARG A 29 -2.49 2.06 4.44
N SER A 30 -3.61 1.70 3.84
CA SER A 30 -4.13 0.34 3.81
C SER A 30 -3.19 -0.62 3.06
N PHE A 31 -2.69 -0.20 1.89
CA PHE A 31 -1.69 -0.94 1.13
C PHE A 31 -0.39 -1.14 1.94
N LEU A 32 0.15 -0.09 2.54
CA LEU A 32 1.38 -0.18 3.35
C LEU A 32 1.22 -1.12 4.55
N LYS A 33 0.04 -1.12 5.19
CA LYS A 33 -0.30 -2.09 6.24
C LYS A 33 -0.29 -3.53 5.70
N ALA A 34 -0.90 -3.78 4.55
CA ALA A 34 -0.91 -5.10 3.93
C ALA A 34 0.49 -5.58 3.52
N VAL A 35 1.35 -4.68 2.99
CA VAL A 35 2.76 -4.99 2.70
C VAL A 35 3.49 -5.43 3.98
N ARG A 36 3.36 -4.66 5.05
CA ARG A 36 3.97 -4.99 6.35
C ARG A 36 3.53 -6.37 6.85
N GLU A 37 2.24 -6.66 6.79
CA GLU A 37 1.69 -7.95 7.23
C GLU A 37 2.13 -9.10 6.32
N CYS A 38 2.23 -8.88 5.01
CA CYS A 38 2.73 -9.87 4.06
C CYS A 38 4.22 -10.18 4.32
N VAL A 39 5.07 -9.16 4.49
CA VAL A 39 6.50 -9.34 4.79
C VAL A 39 6.69 -10.07 6.13
N ASN A 40 5.97 -9.67 7.17
CA ASN A 40 6.03 -10.29 8.50
C ASN A 40 5.47 -11.72 8.56
N THR A 41 4.87 -12.20 7.46
CA THR A 41 4.35 -13.57 7.34
C THR A 41 5.15 -14.44 6.35
N LEU A 42 6.17 -13.89 5.69
CA LEU A 42 7.09 -14.68 4.87
C LEU A 42 7.73 -15.80 5.70
N GLY A 43 7.79 -17.00 5.13
CA GLY A 43 8.30 -18.20 5.79
C GLY A 43 7.30 -18.95 6.69
N LYS A 44 6.08 -18.41 6.92
CA LYS A 44 5.02 -19.12 7.66
C LYS A 44 4.20 -20.02 6.72
N ARG A 45 3.65 -21.13 7.23
CA ARG A 45 2.67 -21.94 6.49
C ARG A 45 1.37 -21.14 6.31
N ARG A 46 0.77 -21.17 5.10
CA ARG A 46 -0.49 -20.52 4.69
C ARG A 46 -0.47 -18.97 4.65
N THR A 47 0.12 -18.40 3.60
CA THR A 47 0.17 -16.94 3.35
C THR A 47 -0.76 -16.46 2.23
N SER A 48 -1.61 -17.33 1.68
CA SER A 48 -2.46 -17.00 0.52
C SER A 48 -3.40 -15.81 0.79
N GLY A 49 -4.03 -15.77 1.96
CA GLY A 49 -4.91 -14.67 2.36
C GLY A 49 -4.18 -13.32 2.42
N ARG A 50 -2.95 -13.29 2.96
CA ARG A 50 -2.14 -12.06 3.06
C ARG A 50 -1.67 -11.55 1.71
N ARG A 51 -1.35 -12.47 0.78
CA ARG A 51 -1.03 -12.11 -0.60
C ARG A 51 -2.25 -11.57 -1.34
N ALA A 52 -3.42 -12.16 -1.13
CA ALA A 52 -4.67 -11.67 -1.71
C ALA A 52 -5.03 -10.27 -1.18
N GLU A 53 -4.90 -10.04 0.12
CA GLU A 53 -5.11 -8.73 0.76
C GLU A 53 -4.13 -7.67 0.24
N LEU A 54 -2.86 -8.03 0.05
CA LEU A 54 -1.86 -7.15 -0.57
C LEU A 54 -2.24 -6.77 -2.01
N LEU A 55 -2.64 -7.74 -2.84
CA LEU A 55 -3.06 -7.47 -4.21
C LEU A 55 -4.33 -6.63 -4.27
N TRP A 56 -5.30 -6.89 -3.38
CA TRP A 56 -6.54 -6.14 -3.32
C TRP A 56 -6.31 -4.68 -2.94
N THR A 57 -5.53 -4.42 -1.90
CA THR A 57 -5.20 -3.05 -1.46
C THR A 57 -4.37 -2.28 -2.49
N TYR A 58 -3.46 -2.97 -3.19
CA TYR A 58 -2.73 -2.37 -4.31
C TYR A 58 -3.66 -1.96 -5.46
N ASN A 59 -4.54 -2.88 -5.90
CA ASN A 59 -5.47 -2.60 -6.99
C ASN A 59 -6.43 -1.46 -6.65
N ALA A 60 -6.92 -1.39 -5.41
CA ALA A 60 -7.78 -0.29 -4.96
C ALA A 60 -7.05 1.06 -5.04
N MET A 61 -5.78 1.11 -4.62
CA MET A 61 -4.95 2.32 -4.72
C MET A 61 -4.74 2.75 -6.19
N VAL A 62 -4.41 1.80 -7.07
CA VAL A 62 -4.22 2.07 -8.51
C VAL A 62 -5.51 2.55 -9.16
N GLN A 63 -6.63 1.85 -8.94
CA GLN A 63 -7.93 2.23 -9.49
C GLN A 63 -8.38 3.61 -9.01
N HIS A 64 -8.13 3.94 -7.74
CA HIS A 64 -8.41 5.27 -7.22
C HIS A 64 -7.52 6.32 -7.89
N SER A 65 -6.21 6.07 -8.00
CA SER A 65 -5.30 6.97 -8.70
C SER A 65 -5.74 7.22 -10.14
N ASP A 66 -6.14 6.18 -10.87
CA ASP A 66 -6.56 6.29 -12.27
C ASP A 66 -7.87 7.07 -12.46
N SER A 67 -8.75 7.06 -11.46
CA SER A 67 -10.10 7.65 -11.56
C SER A 67 -10.28 8.99 -10.81
N CYS A 68 -9.41 9.28 -9.84
CA CYS A 68 -9.54 10.44 -8.98
C CYS A 68 -9.01 11.70 -9.66
N LYS A 69 -9.93 12.61 -10.02
CA LYS A 69 -9.58 13.90 -10.61
C LYS A 69 -8.59 14.70 -9.75
N LYS A 70 -8.78 14.76 -8.43
CA LYS A 70 -7.87 15.47 -7.52
C LYS A 70 -6.46 14.88 -7.48
N CYS A 71 -6.30 13.58 -7.70
CA CYS A 71 -4.97 12.95 -7.75
C CYS A 71 -4.33 13.05 -9.15
N ASN A 72 -5.13 13.34 -10.18
CA ASN A 72 -4.70 13.44 -11.58
C ASN A 72 -4.58 14.88 -12.09
N GLU A 73 -5.13 15.85 -11.35
CA GLU A 73 -4.96 17.29 -11.56
C GLU A 73 -3.58 17.70 -11.04
N ASN A 74 -2.55 17.36 -11.80
CA ASN A 74 -1.18 17.83 -11.65
C ASN A 74 -1.01 19.24 -12.24
#